data_AF-A0A963B324-F1
#
_entry.id   AF-A0A963B324-F1
#
_cell.length_a   1.000
_cell.length_b   1.000
_cell.length_c   1.000
_cell.angle_alpha   90.00
_cell.angle_beta   90.00
_cell.angle_gamma   90.00
#
_symmetry.space_group_name_H-M   'P 1'
#
loop_
_entity.id
_entity.type
_entity.pdbx_description
1 polymer ?
#
loop_
_entity_poly.entity_id
_entity_poly.type
_entity_poly.pdbx_seq_one_letter_code
_entity_poly.pdbx_strand_id
1 'polypeptide(L)'
;MGQEISESHFRAEDFEAFRLRLQRETQLLQQWFNDGTFSRGEHVVGFELEAWLVDERARPAPINQELIERLGDPLVVPELARFNLEFNGTPQRLAGVAFRLLADELKQTW
;
A
#
# COMPACT_ATOMS: atom_id res chain seq x y z
N MET A 1 -1.73 -1.90 -2.21
CA MET A 1 -2.05 -3.24 -1.69
C MET A 1 -2.23 -4.27 -2.80
N GLY A 2 -1.65 -5.46 -2.62
CA GLY A 2 -1.65 -6.53 -3.62
C GLY A 2 -3.06 -7.01 -3.99
N GLN A 3 -3.24 -7.45 -5.23
CA GLN A 3 -4.50 -8.02 -5.68
C GLN A 3 -4.65 -9.44 -5.12
N GLU A 4 -5.75 -9.71 -4.44
CA GLU A 4 -6.14 -11.08 -4.09
C GLU A 4 -6.28 -11.92 -5.37
N ILE A 5 -5.53 -13.00 -5.45
CA ILE A 5 -5.58 -13.93 -6.57
C ILE A 5 -6.36 -15.18 -6.16
N SER A 6 -7.30 -15.60 -6.99
CA SER A 6 -8.15 -16.76 -6.71
C SER A 6 -7.48 -18.10 -6.98
N GLU A 7 -6.30 -18.11 -7.61
CA GLU A 7 -5.59 -19.33 -8.03
C GLU A 7 -4.24 -19.44 -7.32
N SER A 8 -3.94 -20.62 -6.77
CA SER A 8 -2.68 -20.94 -6.08
C SER A 8 -1.83 -21.96 -6.84
N HIS A 9 -2.26 -22.41 -8.01
CA HIS A 9 -1.60 -23.42 -8.81
C HIS A 9 -1.24 -22.87 -10.18
N PHE A 10 0.06 -22.86 -10.48
CA PHE A 10 0.60 -22.34 -11.73
C PHE A 10 1.29 -23.45 -12.51
N ARG A 11 1.19 -23.36 -13.84
CA ARG A 11 1.86 -24.26 -14.77
C ARG A 11 3.16 -23.63 -15.27
N ALA A 12 4.00 -24.42 -15.92
CA ALA A 12 5.27 -23.93 -16.47
C ALA A 12 5.07 -22.77 -17.46
N GLU A 13 3.97 -22.78 -18.21
CA GLU A 13 3.62 -21.74 -19.16
C GLU A 13 3.32 -20.40 -18.48
N ASP A 14 2.74 -20.41 -17.28
CA ASP A 14 2.44 -19.20 -16.50
C ASP A 14 3.73 -18.53 -16.01
N PHE A 15 4.69 -19.33 -15.55
CA PHE A 15 6.01 -18.84 -15.14
C PHE A 15 6.79 -18.24 -16.31
N GLU A 16 6.75 -18.87 -17.48
CA GLU A 16 7.39 -18.34 -18.68
C GLU A 16 6.72 -17.04 -19.14
N ALA A 17 5.39 -16.97 -19.11
CA ALA A 17 4.65 -15.75 -19.41
C ALA A 17 5.00 -14.61 -18.44
N PHE A 18 5.09 -14.89 -17.14
CA PHE A 18 5.52 -13.93 -16.12
C PHE A 18 6.94 -13.44 -16.39
N ARG A 19 7.89 -14.34 -16.67
CA ARG A 19 9.29 -14.01 -16.96
C ARG A 19 9.41 -13.06 -18.16
N LEU A 20 8.68 -13.33 -19.24
CA LEU A 20 8.67 -12.48 -20.44
C LEU A 20 8.09 -11.10 -20.16
N ARG A 21 6.99 -11.01 -19.40
CA ARG A 21 6.39 -9.73 -19.00
C ARG A 21 7.32 -8.92 -18.11
N LEU A 22 7.90 -9.55 -17.09
CA LEU A 22 8.87 -8.93 -16.19
C LEU A 22 10.06 -8.36 -16.96
N GLN A 23 10.61 -9.12 -17.90
CA GLN A 23 11.70 -8.67 -18.76
C GLN A 23 11.29 -7.44 -19.58
N ARG A 24 10.09 -7.46 -20.19
CA ARG A 24 9.57 -6.35 -20.99
C ARG A 24 9.35 -5.08 -20.15
N GLU A 25 8.74 -5.21 -18.98
CA GLU A 25 8.46 -4.07 -18.08
C GLU A 25 9.75 -3.48 -17.52
N THR A 26 10.73 -4.32 -17.18
CA THR A 26 12.05 -3.85 -16.71
C THR A 26 12.81 -3.11 -17.82
N GLN A 27 12.72 -3.59 -19.07
CA GLN A 27 13.31 -2.89 -20.22
C GLN A 27 12.63 -1.54 -20.49
N LEU A 28 11.30 -1.49 -20.39
CA LEU A 28 10.54 -0.24 -20.52
C LEU A 28 10.93 0.76 -19.43
N LEU A 29 11.06 0.29 -18.18
CA LEU A 29 11.51 1.11 -17.05
C LEU A 29 12.90 1.69 -17.31
N GLN A 30 13.84 0.88 -17.81
CA GLN A 30 15.18 1.33 -18.18
C GLN A 30 15.14 2.40 -19.29
N GLN A 31 14.28 2.24 -20.29
CA GLN A 31 14.08 3.26 -21.34
C GLN A 31 13.57 4.56 -20.74
N TRP A 32 12.59 4.53 -19.84
CA TRP A 32 12.08 5.75 -19.18
C TRP A 32 13.13 6.48 -18.35
N PHE A 33 14.07 5.75 -17.73
CA PHE A 33 15.22 6.38 -17.08
C PHE A 33 16.14 7.08 -18.09
N ASN A 34 16.46 6.42 -19.21
CA ASN A 34 17.35 6.96 -20.24
C ASN A 34 16.72 8.18 -20.96
N ASP A 35 15.40 8.14 -21.20
CA ASP A 35 14.65 9.17 -21.90
C ASP A 35 14.25 10.34 -20.97
N GLY A 36 14.46 10.18 -19.65
CA GLY A 36 14.09 11.19 -18.66
C GLY A 36 12.58 11.43 -18.58
N THR A 37 11.78 10.37 -18.77
CA THR A 37 10.31 10.40 -18.82
C THR A 37 9.65 10.72 -17.48
N PHE A 38 10.35 10.46 -16.37
CA PHE A 38 9.82 10.71 -15.03
C PHE A 38 9.60 12.19 -14.75
N SER A 39 8.59 12.47 -13.90
CA SER A 39 8.27 13.83 -13.49
C SER A 39 9.48 14.54 -12.89
N ARG A 40 9.71 15.77 -13.37
CA ARG A 40 10.65 16.74 -12.77
C ARG A 40 9.91 17.79 -11.95
N GLY A 41 8.62 17.56 -11.70
CA GLY A 41 7.78 18.41 -10.86
C GLY A 41 8.20 18.32 -9.40
N GLU A 42 7.42 18.98 -8.55
CA GLU A 42 7.69 18.98 -7.12
C GLU A 42 7.54 17.60 -6.48
N HIS A 43 8.29 17.39 -5.41
CA HIS A 43 8.21 16.18 -4.62
C HIS A 43 6.86 16.11 -3.90
N VAL A 44 6.33 14.89 -3.83
CA VAL A 44 5.10 14.56 -3.10
C VAL A 44 5.47 13.51 -2.06
N VAL A 45 4.82 13.55 -0.90
CA VAL A 45 5.02 12.63 0.22
C VAL A 45 3.67 12.10 0.68
N GLY A 46 3.60 10.82 1.00
CA GLY A 46 2.47 10.19 1.69
C GLY A 46 3.00 9.37 2.87
N PHE A 47 2.11 8.68 3.57
CA PHE A 47 2.48 7.70 4.58
C PHE A 47 1.66 6.42 4.44
N GLU A 48 2.25 5.33 4.92
CA GLU A 48 1.61 4.06 5.23
C GLU A 48 1.99 3.73 6.67
N LEU A 49 1.03 3.30 7.48
CA LEU A 49 1.24 2.88 8.87
C LEU A 49 0.48 1.60 9.15
N GLU A 50 1.20 0.53 9.47
CA GLU A 50 0.60 -0.72 9.93
C GLU A 50 0.35 -0.71 11.44
N ALA A 51 -0.81 -1.23 11.83
CA ALA A 51 -1.18 -1.43 13.23
C ALA A 51 -1.68 -2.85 13.48
N TRP A 52 -1.41 -3.36 14.68
CA TRP A 52 -1.83 -4.69 15.13
C TRP A 52 -2.90 -4.58 16.21
N LEU A 53 -4.01 -5.27 15.96
CA LEU A 53 -5.11 -5.40 16.90
C LEU A 53 -4.77 -6.45 17.94
N VAL A 54 -4.89 -6.06 19.20
CA VAL A 54 -4.63 -6.93 20.35
C VAL A 54 -5.78 -6.88 21.35
N ASP A 55 -6.01 -7.99 22.05
CA ASP A 55 -6.96 -8.06 23.15
C ASP A 55 -6.37 -7.52 24.47
N GLU A 56 -7.17 -7.52 25.53
CA GLU A 56 -6.75 -7.06 26.89
C GLU A 56 -5.55 -7.83 27.46
N ARG A 57 -5.20 -8.99 26.89
CA ARG A 57 -4.05 -9.82 27.27
C ARG A 57 -2.89 -9.70 26.29
N ALA A 58 -2.92 -8.67 25.42
CA ALA A 58 -1.95 -8.43 24.35
C ALA A 58 -1.82 -9.58 23.33
N ARG A 59 -2.89 -10.37 23.13
CA ARG A 59 -2.92 -11.42 22.11
C ARG A 59 -3.52 -10.89 20.80
N PRO A 60 -3.10 -11.39 19.63
CA PRO A 60 -3.69 -10.98 18.35
C PRO A 60 -5.21 -11.11 18.33
N ALA A 61 -5.91 -10.04 17.94
CA ALA A 61 -7.36 -10.00 17.82
C ALA A 61 -7.76 -10.05 16.33
N PRO A 62 -8.25 -11.20 15.81
CA PRO A 62 -8.48 -11.41 14.37
C PRO A 62 -9.79 -10.78 13.88
N ILE A 63 -9.95 -9.47 14.11
CA ILE A 63 -11.16 -8.68 13.88
C ILE A 63 -10.93 -7.49 12.93
N ASN A 64 -9.87 -7.51 12.11
CA ASN A 64 -9.53 -6.38 11.24
C ASN A 64 -10.66 -6.00 10.27
N GLN A 65 -11.30 -6.98 9.63
CA GLN A 65 -12.38 -6.76 8.68
C GLN A 65 -13.58 -6.04 9.32
N GLU A 66 -13.99 -6.49 10.51
CA GLU A 66 -15.09 -5.86 11.26
C GLU A 66 -14.75 -4.43 11.67
N LEU A 67 -13.51 -4.18 12.10
CA LEU A 67 -13.06 -2.84 12.44
C LEU A 67 -13.02 -1.92 11.21
N ILE A 68 -12.49 -2.39 10.09
CA ILE A 68 -12.41 -1.64 8.82
C ILE A 68 -13.82 -1.26 8.34
N GLU A 69 -14.75 -2.20 8.35
CA GLU A 69 -16.16 -1.94 7.98
C GLU A 69 -16.83 -0.89 8.89
N ARG A 70 -16.47 -0.88 10.18
CA ARG A 70 -16.98 0.12 11.15
C ARG A 70 -16.31 1.49 11.00
N LEU A 71 -15.01 1.53 10.70
CA LEU A 71 -14.30 2.79 10.44
C LEU A 71 -14.85 3.46 9.18
N GLY A 72 -15.15 2.68 8.14
CA GLY A 72 -15.77 3.18 6.91
C GLY A 72 -14.88 4.14 6.10
N ASP A 73 -13.58 4.19 6.41
CA ASP A 73 -12.60 5.02 5.73
C ASP A 73 -11.91 4.20 4.62
N PRO A 74 -11.99 4.63 3.34
CA PRO A 74 -11.35 3.93 2.23
C PRO A 74 -9.81 3.91 2.29
N LEU A 75 -9.20 4.74 3.13
CA LEU A 75 -7.74 4.76 3.36
C LEU A 75 -7.29 3.77 4.44
N VAL A 76 -8.23 3.05 5.06
CA VAL A 76 -7.92 1.98 6.02
C VAL A 76 -8.22 0.63 5.38
N VAL A 77 -7.18 -0.16 5.15
CA VAL A 77 -7.26 -1.40 4.37
C VAL A 77 -6.76 -2.59 5.19
N PRO A 78 -7.25 -3.80 4.89
CA PRO A 78 -6.77 -5.00 5.56
C PRO A 78 -5.37 -5.35 5.07
N GLU A 79 -4.56 -5.86 5.98
CA GLU A 79 -3.27 -6.46 5.66
C GLU A 79 -3.33 -8.00 5.67
N LEU A 80 -2.22 -8.66 5.35
CA LEU A 80 -2.15 -10.12 5.21
C LEU A 80 -2.69 -10.88 6.44
N ALA A 81 -2.43 -10.40 7.66
CA ALA A 81 -2.93 -11.06 8.86
C ALA A 81 -4.31 -10.52 9.23
N ARG A 82 -5.19 -11.39 9.74
CA ARG A 82 -6.56 -11.03 10.18
C ARG A 82 -6.63 -10.04 11.36
N PHE A 83 -5.47 -9.65 11.90
CA PHE A 83 -5.33 -8.78 13.06
C PHE A 83 -4.39 -7.60 12.77
N ASN A 84 -3.94 -7.38 11.53
CA ASN A 84 -3.32 -6.13 11.14
C ASN A 84 -4.13 -5.40 10.06
N LEU A 85 -3.93 -4.09 10.04
CA LEU A 85 -4.53 -3.16 9.10
C LEU A 85 -3.52 -2.06 8.81
N GLU A 86 -3.68 -1.43 7.65
CA GLU A 86 -2.82 -0.35 7.19
C GLU A 86 -3.63 0.94 7.07
N PHE A 87 -3.11 2.00 7.66
CA PHE A 87 -3.57 3.37 7.46
C PHE A 87 -2.76 4.02 6.34
N ASN A 88 -3.47 4.49 5.33
CA ASN A 88 -2.89 5.22 4.20
C ASN A 88 -3.15 6.73 4.36
N GLY A 89 -2.20 7.56 3.96
CA GLY A 89 -2.34 9.01 3.92
C GLY A 89 -2.56 9.55 2.52
N THR A 90 -3.33 10.63 2.38
CA THR A 90 -3.41 11.35 1.12
C THR A 90 -2.07 12.01 0.78
N PRO A 91 -1.57 11.86 -0.47
CA PRO A 91 -0.30 12.46 -0.83
C PRO A 91 -0.32 14.00 -0.73
N GLN A 92 0.69 14.55 -0.06
CA GLN A 92 0.88 15.99 0.13
C GLN A 92 2.10 16.46 -0.66
N ARG A 93 2.06 17.69 -1.20
CA ARG A 93 3.28 18.32 -1.72
C ARG A 93 4.30 18.43 -0.60
N LEU A 94 5.53 17.98 -0.84
CA LEU A 94 6.62 17.99 0.13
C LEU A 94 7.22 19.41 0.23
N ALA A 95 6.45 20.34 0.79
CA ALA A 95 6.86 21.72 1.00
C ALA A 95 6.12 22.31 2.21
N GLY A 96 6.75 23.30 2.88
CA GLY A 96 6.13 24.06 3.95
C GLY A 96 5.61 23.19 5.10
N VAL A 97 4.29 23.07 5.22
CA VAL A 97 3.59 22.40 6.34
C VAL A 97 3.24 20.94 6.08
N ALA A 98 3.80 20.31 5.04
CA ALA A 98 3.50 18.94 4.61
C ALA A 98 3.42 17.92 5.77
N PHE A 99 4.44 17.84 6.61
CA PHE A 99 4.45 16.89 7.74
C PHE A 99 3.39 17.16 8.81
N ARG A 100 2.97 18.43 8.97
CA ARG A 100 1.86 18.75 9.86
C ARG A 100 0.54 18.26 9.26
N LEU A 101 0.33 18.45 7.96
CA LEU A 101 -0.86 17.94 7.26
C LEU A 101 -0.94 16.41 7.38
N LEU A 102 0.16 15.69 7.12
CA LEU A 102 0.21 14.23 7.28
C LEU A 102 -0.09 13.79 8.72
N ALA A 103 0.48 14.48 9.71
CA ALA A 103 0.25 14.16 11.13
C ALA A 103 -1.17 14.49 11.59
N ASP A 104 -1.78 15.54 11.07
CA ASP A 104 -3.15 15.94 11.39
C ASP A 104 -4.16 15.02 10.70
N GLU A 105 -3.89 14.58 9.47
CA GLU A 105 -4.66 13.54 8.79
C GLU A 105 -4.63 12.23 9.57
N LEU A 106 -3.44 11.74 9.95
CA LEU A 106 -3.31 10.51 10.75
C LEU A 106 -4.11 10.56 12.06
N LYS A 107 -4.22 11.72 12.71
CA LYS A 107 -5.03 11.89 13.93
C LYS A 107 -6.54 11.94 13.69
N GLN A 108 -6.98 12.14 12.45
CA GLN A 108 -8.40 12.19 12.08
C GLN A 108 -8.91 10.82 11.64
N THR A 109 -8.02 9.91 11.26
CA THR A 109 -8.35 8.56 10.79
C THR A 109 -8.69 7.58 11.93
N TRP A 110 -8.42 7.91 13.21
CA TRP A 110 -8.74 7.07 14.38
C TRP A 110 -8.99 7.86 15.67
#